data_AF-A0A6D0EXB0-F1
#
_entry.id   AF-A0A6D0EXB0-F1
#
_cell.length_a   1.000
_cell.length_b   1.000
_cell.length_c   1.000
_cell.angle_alpha   90.00
_cell.angle_beta   90.00
_cell.angle_gamma   90.00
#
_symmetry.space_group_name_H-M   'P 1'
#
loop_
_entity.id
_entity.type
_entity.pdbx_description
1 polymer ?
#
loop_
_entity_poly.entity_id
_entity_poly.type
_entity_poly.pdbx_seq_one_letter_code
_entity_poly.pdbx_strand_id
1 'polypeptide(L)'
;RKPALKIGFSVMALGTLVLGYCLMQFDNGTASSGLSWLSVGMTMMCIAGYAMSAAPVVWILCSEIQPLKCRDFGITCSTTTNWVSNMIIGATFLTLLDSIGAAGTFWLYTALNIAFVGITFWLIPETKNVTLEHIERKLMAGEKLRNIGV
;
A
#
# COMPACT_ATOMS: atom_id res chain seq x y z
N ARG A 1 -1.34 -13.78 -4.43
CA ARG A 1 -1.49 -12.49 -3.71
C ARG A 1 -0.41 -11.50 -4.13
N LYS A 2 0.85 -11.94 -4.25
CA LYS A 2 2.01 -11.10 -4.53
C LYS A 2 1.94 -10.31 -5.86
N PRO A 3 1.45 -10.86 -6.98
CA PRO A 3 1.32 -10.09 -8.23
C PRO A 3 0.34 -8.92 -8.12
N ALA A 4 -0.80 -9.13 -7.46
CA ALA A 4 -1.82 -8.09 -7.30
C ALA A 4 -1.31 -6.91 -6.47
N LEU A 5 -0.60 -7.17 -5.37
CA LEU A 5 0.04 -6.13 -4.55
C LEU A 5 1.09 -5.37 -5.38
N LYS A 6 1.98 -6.06 -6.09
CA LYS A 6 3.00 -5.41 -6.93
C LYS A 6 2.37 -4.49 -7.98
N ILE A 7 1.37 -4.99 -8.73
CA ILE A 7 0.72 -4.20 -9.78
C ILE A 7 0.03 -2.99 -9.18
N GLY A 8 -0.75 -3.18 -8.12
CA GLY A 8 -1.51 -2.08 -7.53
C GLY A 8 -0.63 -1.01 -6.88
N PHE A 9 0.40 -1.38 -6.11
CA PHE A 9 1.34 -0.41 -5.55
C PHE A 9 2.16 0.31 -6.63
N SER A 10 2.52 -0.36 -7.73
CA SER A 10 3.16 0.30 -8.87
C SER A 10 2.24 1.30 -9.57
N VAL A 11 0.95 0.95 -9.76
CA VAL A 11 -0.06 1.87 -10.33
C VAL A 11 -0.26 3.08 -9.42
N MET A 12 -0.37 2.88 -8.11
CA MET A 12 -0.47 3.96 -7.13
C MET A 12 0.80 4.83 -7.09
N ALA A 13 1.99 4.23 -7.17
CA ALA A 13 3.25 4.97 -7.24
C ALA A 13 3.29 5.88 -8.48
N LEU A 14 2.96 5.34 -9.66
CA LEU A 14 2.91 6.14 -10.89
C LEU A 14 1.85 7.24 -10.82
N GLY A 15 0.65 6.92 -10.35
CA GLY A 15 -0.44 7.88 -10.24
C GLY A 15 -0.12 9.03 -9.27
N THR A 16 0.45 8.72 -8.11
CA THR A 16 0.87 9.74 -7.12
C THR A 16 2.07 10.56 -7.59
N LEU A 17 2.99 9.96 -8.35
CA LEU A 17 4.15 10.67 -8.92
C LEU A 17 3.71 11.73 -9.92
N VAL A 18 2.84 11.33 -10.87
CA VAL A 18 2.30 12.23 -11.89
C VAL A 18 1.39 13.28 -11.25
N LEU A 19 0.57 12.89 -10.27
CA LEU A 19 -0.26 13.84 -9.52
C LEU A 19 0.59 14.90 -8.79
N GLY A 20 1.67 14.49 -8.12
CA GLY A 20 2.60 15.42 -7.47
C GLY A 20 3.24 16.40 -8.47
N TYR A 21 3.61 15.92 -9.67
CA TYR A 21 4.09 16.78 -10.75
C TYR A 21 3.02 17.76 -11.24
N CYS A 22 1.78 17.30 -11.46
CA CYS A 22 0.68 18.19 -11.83
C CYS A 22 0.44 19.28 -10.79
N LEU A 23 0.46 18.94 -9.50
CA LEU A 23 0.26 19.88 -8.40
C LEU A 23 1.40 20.91 -8.32
N MET A 24 2.65 20.49 -8.54
CA MET A 24 3.77 21.42 -8.64
C MET A 24 3.59 22.46 -9.76
N GLN A 25 3.05 22.03 -10.90
CA GLN A 25 2.75 22.92 -12.02
C GLN A 25 1.60 23.89 -11.72
N PHE A 26 0.64 23.50 -10.89
CA PHE A 26 -0.39 24.41 -10.37
C PHE A 26 0.22 25.51 -9.49
N ASP A 27 1.11 25.13 -8.56
CA ASP A 27 1.77 26.07 -7.66
C ASP A 27 2.66 27.07 -8.41
N ASN A 28 3.28 26.64 -9.51
CA ASN A 28 4.09 27.49 -10.40
C ASN A 28 3.25 28.43 -11.30
N GLY A 29 1.93 28.46 -11.15
CA GLY A 29 1.02 29.34 -11.92
C GLY A 29 0.71 28.86 -13.34
N THR A 30 1.10 27.65 -13.71
CA THR A 30 0.81 27.05 -15.04
C THR A 30 -0.48 26.23 -15.05
N ALA A 31 -1.49 26.69 -14.30
CA ALA A 31 -2.78 26.05 -14.18
C ALA A 31 -3.52 26.05 -15.53
N SER A 32 -3.84 24.86 -16.04
CA SER A 32 -4.67 24.70 -17.25
C SER A 32 -5.76 23.67 -17.01
N SER A 33 -6.88 23.80 -17.72
CA SER A 33 -8.00 22.84 -17.62
C SER A 33 -7.57 21.41 -17.91
N GLY A 34 -6.60 21.21 -18.81
CA GLY A 34 -6.03 19.90 -19.11
C GLY A 34 -5.29 19.28 -17.91
N LEU A 35 -4.54 20.10 -17.16
CA LEU A 35 -3.84 19.67 -15.95
C LEU A 35 -4.81 19.28 -14.83
N SER A 36 -5.93 19.99 -14.70
CA SER A 36 -6.97 19.66 -13.71
C SER A 36 -7.58 18.29 -14.01
N TRP A 37 -7.99 18.05 -15.26
CA TRP A 37 -8.53 16.76 -15.68
C TRP A 37 -7.53 15.62 -15.55
N LEU A 38 -6.26 15.87 -15.87
CA LEU A 38 -5.20 14.90 -15.67
C LEU A 38 -5.03 14.55 -14.18
N SER A 39 -5.04 15.55 -13.30
CA SER A 39 -4.94 15.34 -11.83
C SER A 39 -6.08 14.49 -11.29
N VAL A 40 -7.31 14.77 -11.73
CA VAL A 40 -8.49 13.96 -11.39
C VAL A 40 -8.33 12.53 -11.93
N GLY A 41 -7.91 12.37 -13.18
CA GLY A 41 -7.68 11.06 -13.80
C GLY A 41 -6.64 10.23 -13.05
N MET A 42 -5.51 10.85 -12.65
CA MET A 42 -4.47 10.18 -11.86
C MET A 42 -4.96 9.82 -10.46
N THR A 43 -5.79 10.66 -9.84
CA THR A 43 -6.43 10.36 -8.55
C THR A 43 -7.35 9.14 -8.66
N MET A 44 -8.19 9.09 -9.71
CA MET A 44 -9.05 7.93 -9.97
C MET A 44 -8.24 6.65 -10.24
N MET A 45 -7.13 6.76 -10.97
CA MET A 45 -6.22 5.64 -11.20
C MET A 45 -5.61 5.12 -9.90
N CYS A 46 -5.24 6.01 -8.97
CA CYS A 46 -4.75 5.60 -7.65
C CYS A 46 -5.82 4.85 -6.86
N ILE A 47 -7.07 5.35 -6.85
CA ILE A 47 -8.20 4.70 -6.18
C ILE A 47 -8.46 3.31 -6.77
N ALA A 48 -8.45 3.18 -8.10
CA ALA A 48 -8.61 1.90 -8.77
C ALA A 48 -7.46 0.93 -8.42
N GLY A 49 -6.22 1.42 -8.43
CA GLY A 49 -5.05 0.65 -8.02
C GLY A 49 -5.17 0.12 -6.58
N TYR A 50 -5.61 0.97 -5.65
CA TYR A 50 -5.86 0.60 -4.25
C TYR A 50 -6.97 -0.46 -4.14
N ALA A 51 -8.11 -0.23 -4.79
CA ALA A 51 -9.29 -1.10 -4.74
C ALA A 51 -9.00 -2.52 -5.25
N MET A 52 -8.18 -2.65 -6.30
CA MET A 52 -7.81 -3.96 -6.87
C MET A 52 -6.73 -4.69 -6.07
N SER A 53 -6.01 -4.01 -5.19
CA SER A 53 -4.80 -4.55 -4.55
C SER A 53 -4.86 -4.47 -3.03
N ALA A 54 -4.35 -3.38 -2.44
CA ALA A 54 -4.17 -3.23 -1.01
C ALA A 54 -5.48 -3.40 -0.24
N ALA A 55 -6.59 -2.87 -0.80
CA ALA A 55 -7.89 -2.92 -0.14
C ALA A 55 -8.34 -4.36 0.19
N PRO A 56 -8.41 -5.33 -0.73
CA PRO A 56 -8.77 -6.70 -0.39
C PRO A 56 -7.56 -7.58 0.00
N VAL A 57 -6.42 -7.42 -0.68
CA VAL A 57 -5.33 -8.41 -0.62
C VAL A 57 -4.58 -8.36 0.70
N VAL A 58 -4.44 -7.18 1.34
CA VAL A 58 -3.74 -7.07 2.63
C VAL A 58 -4.51 -7.79 3.73
N TRP A 59 -5.83 -7.60 3.81
CA TRP A 59 -6.66 -8.28 4.82
C TRP A 59 -6.67 -9.81 4.63
N ILE A 60 -6.72 -10.27 3.38
CA ILE A 60 -6.62 -11.70 3.06
C ILE A 60 -5.25 -12.24 3.48
N LEU A 61 -4.17 -11.53 3.19
CA LEU A 61 -2.82 -11.96 3.56
C LEU A 61 -2.66 -12.03 5.09
N CYS A 62 -3.20 -11.05 5.81
CA CYS A 62 -3.20 -11.02 7.27
C CYS A 62 -3.97 -12.20 7.87
N SER A 63 -5.04 -12.69 7.24
CA SER A 63 -5.76 -13.88 7.74
C SER A 63 -5.12 -15.21 7.33
N GLU A 64 -4.40 -15.24 6.20
CA GLU A 64 -3.72 -16.44 5.67
C GLU A 64 -2.40 -16.75 6.40
N ILE A 65 -1.65 -15.74 6.85
CA ILE A 65 -0.31 -15.92 7.46
C ILE A 65 -0.39 -16.26 8.97
N GLN A 66 -1.47 -15.86 9.65
CA GLN A 66 -1.54 -15.98 11.11
C GLN A 66 -1.81 -17.43 11.55
N PRO A 67 -1.09 -17.95 12.57
CA PRO A 67 -1.28 -19.31 13.09
C PRO A 67 -2.70 -19.53 13.59
N LEU A 68 -3.29 -20.71 13.36
CA LEU A 68 -4.68 -21.00 13.71
C LEU A 68 -4.98 -20.76 15.20
N LYS A 69 -4.06 -21.15 16.10
CA LYS A 69 -4.27 -21.02 17.56
C LYS A 69 -4.31 -19.59 18.08
N CYS A 70 -3.65 -18.64 17.39
CA CYS A 70 -3.53 -17.25 17.83
C CYS A 70 -4.00 -16.27 16.75
N ARG A 71 -4.81 -16.75 15.80
CA ARG A 71 -5.24 -15.98 14.64
C ARG A 71 -5.97 -14.70 15.04
N ASP A 72 -6.88 -14.81 16.00
CA ASP A 72 -7.68 -13.67 16.45
C ASP A 72 -6.78 -12.57 17.02
N PHE A 73 -5.81 -12.91 17.86
CA PHE A 73 -4.83 -11.96 18.40
C PHE A 73 -3.99 -11.33 17.29
N GLY A 74 -3.48 -12.12 16.34
CA GLY A 74 -2.68 -11.64 15.22
C GLY A 74 -3.45 -10.68 14.30
N ILE A 75 -4.73 -10.97 14.05
CA ILE A 75 -5.64 -10.09 13.29
C ILE A 75 -5.92 -8.80 14.07
N THR A 76 -6.16 -8.88 15.40
CA THR A 76 -6.34 -7.69 16.24
C THR A 76 -5.12 -6.79 16.18
N CYS A 77 -3.90 -7.31 16.38
CA CYS A 77 -2.68 -6.51 16.31
C CYS A 77 -2.49 -5.85 14.93
N SER A 78 -2.75 -6.60 13.84
CA SER A 78 -2.66 -6.08 12.47
C SER A 78 -3.67 -4.95 12.23
N THR A 79 -4.91 -5.14 12.71
CA THR A 79 -6.01 -4.17 12.58
C THR A 79 -5.74 -2.92 13.41
N THR A 80 -5.31 -3.07 14.66
CA THR A 80 -4.91 -1.94 15.52
C THR A 80 -3.78 -1.14 14.89
N THR A 81 -2.75 -1.81 14.35
CA THR A 81 -1.64 -1.15 13.65
C THR A 81 -2.13 -0.35 12.43
N ASN A 82 -3.08 -0.90 11.68
CA ASN A 82 -3.71 -0.20 10.55
C ASN A 82 -4.45 1.06 11.01
N TRP A 83 -5.29 0.97 12.04
CA TRP A 83 -6.02 2.13 12.55
C TRP A 83 -5.13 3.20 13.17
N VAL A 84 -4.07 2.80 13.88
CA VAL A 84 -3.07 3.74 14.42
C VAL A 84 -2.34 4.45 13.29
N SER A 85 -1.92 3.72 12.25
CA SER A 85 -1.29 4.32 11.06
C SER A 85 -2.23 5.28 10.34
N ASN A 86 -3.51 4.92 10.22
CA ASN A 86 -4.54 5.78 9.64
C ASN A 86 -4.74 7.06 10.45
N MET A 87 -4.75 6.97 11.79
CA MET A 87 -4.81 8.14 12.68
C MET A 87 -3.60 9.06 12.49
N ILE A 88 -2.40 8.49 12.39
CA ILE A 88 -1.17 9.27 12.15
C ILE A 88 -1.25 10.01 10.82
N ILE A 89 -1.65 9.33 9.75
CA ILE A 89 -1.80 9.96 8.43
C ILE A 89 -2.86 11.06 8.49
N GLY A 90 -4.02 10.79 9.09
CA GLY A 90 -5.10 11.78 9.25
C GLY A 90 -4.67 13.02 10.03
N ALA A 91 -3.87 12.85 11.08
CA ALA A 91 -3.37 13.95 11.91
C ALA A 91 -2.24 14.75 11.23
N THR A 92 -1.39 14.09 10.43
CA THR A 92 -0.21 14.72 9.82
C THR A 92 -0.45 15.25 8.41
N PHE A 93 -1.49 14.81 7.71
CA PHE A 93 -1.72 15.14 6.31
C PHE A 93 -1.82 16.65 6.04
N LEU A 94 -2.63 17.38 6.82
CA LEU A 94 -2.75 18.84 6.66
C LEU A 94 -1.42 19.54 6.99
N THR A 95 -0.73 19.11 8.05
CA THR A 95 0.59 19.65 8.40
C THR A 95 1.63 19.40 7.30
N LEU A 96 1.59 18.26 6.62
CA LEU A 96 2.46 17.97 5.47
C LEU A 96 2.14 18.88 4.29
N LEU A 97 0.86 19.07 3.96
CA LEU A 97 0.44 19.98 2.91
C LEU A 97 0.93 21.41 3.16
N ASP A 98 0.83 21.90 4.40
CA ASP A 98 1.24 23.26 4.77
C ASP A 98 2.76 23.43 4.82
N SER A 99 3.51 22.38 5.20
CA SER A 99 4.96 22.46 5.41
C SER A 99 5.80 22.19 4.16
N ILE A 100 5.47 21.13 3.41
CA ILE A 100 6.25 20.69 2.23
C ILE A 100 5.45 20.83 0.92
N GLY A 101 4.25 21.38 0.99
CA GLY A 101 3.39 21.59 -0.17
C GLY A 101 2.68 20.31 -0.63
N ALA A 102 1.73 20.51 -1.56
CA ALA A 102 0.96 19.41 -2.13
C ALA A 102 1.86 18.45 -2.93
N ALA A 103 2.71 18.98 -3.81
CA ALA A 103 3.65 18.18 -4.60
C ALA A 103 4.58 17.32 -3.72
N GLY A 104 5.19 17.92 -2.69
CA GLY A 104 6.06 17.22 -1.76
C GLY A 104 5.35 16.11 -0.99
N THR A 105 4.12 16.36 -0.54
CA THR A 105 3.30 15.36 0.17
C THR A 105 2.99 14.15 -0.71
N PHE A 106 2.58 14.37 -1.97
CA PHE A 106 2.29 13.25 -2.88
C PHE A 106 3.55 12.48 -3.30
N TRP A 107 4.70 13.14 -3.46
CA TRP A 107 5.97 12.45 -3.71
C TRP A 107 6.47 11.63 -2.52
N LEU A 108 6.23 12.09 -1.29
CA LEU A 108 6.46 11.27 -0.09
C LEU A 108 5.62 9.97 -0.17
N TYR A 109 4.35 10.07 -0.54
CA TYR A 109 3.50 8.89 -0.72
C TYR A 109 3.95 8.02 -1.90
N THR A 110 4.47 8.60 -2.98
CA THR A 110 5.11 7.83 -4.06
C THR A 110 6.28 7.01 -3.54
N ALA A 111 7.18 7.63 -2.77
CA ALA A 111 8.34 6.95 -2.19
C ALA A 111 7.92 5.79 -1.28
N LEU A 112 6.88 5.99 -0.45
CA LEU A 112 6.31 4.92 0.37
C LEU A 112 5.74 3.79 -0.50
N ASN A 113 4.98 4.09 -1.55
CA ASN A 113 4.46 3.06 -2.47
C ASN A 113 5.59 2.24 -3.11
N ILE A 114 6.66 2.89 -3.58
CA ILE A 114 7.84 2.21 -4.15
C ILE A 114 8.53 1.32 -3.11
N ALA A 115 8.71 1.82 -1.88
CA ALA A 115 9.25 1.03 -0.78
C ALA A 115 8.38 -0.20 -0.50
N PHE A 116 7.05 -0.06 -0.52
CA PHE A 116 6.11 -1.17 -0.36
C PHE A 116 6.18 -2.19 -1.50
N VAL A 117 6.43 -1.78 -2.75
CA VAL A 117 6.71 -2.72 -3.85
C VAL A 117 7.97 -3.53 -3.53
N GLY A 118 9.03 -2.90 -3.03
CA GLY A 118 10.25 -3.55 -2.58
C GLY A 118 10.00 -4.56 -1.45
N ILE A 119 9.30 -4.15 -0.40
CA ILE A 119 8.92 -5.03 0.73
C ILE A 119 8.08 -6.21 0.24
N THR A 120 7.11 -5.97 -0.64
CA THR A 120 6.28 -7.03 -1.24
C THR A 120 7.12 -8.04 -2.00
N PHE A 121 8.17 -7.59 -2.70
CA PHE A 121 9.07 -8.48 -3.41
C PHE A 121 9.88 -9.36 -2.45
N TRP A 122 10.45 -8.78 -1.39
CA TRP A 122 11.40 -9.47 -0.50
C TRP A 122 10.75 -10.26 0.64
N LEU A 123 9.68 -9.75 1.25
CA LEU A 123 9.11 -10.30 2.48
C LEU A 123 7.80 -11.07 2.27
N ILE A 124 6.96 -10.66 1.30
CA ILE A 124 5.62 -11.26 1.14
C ILE A 124 5.71 -12.59 0.38
N PRO A 125 5.22 -13.71 0.97
CA PRO A 125 5.12 -15.00 0.29
C PRO A 125 3.97 -15.02 -0.72
N GLU A 126 4.01 -15.99 -1.64
CA GLU A 126 2.83 -16.34 -2.42
C GLU A 126 2.04 -17.44 -1.70
N THR A 127 0.90 -17.06 -1.13
CA THR A 127 0.01 -17.95 -0.36
C THR A 127 -1.04 -18.67 -1.24
N LYS A 128 -1.09 -18.38 -2.54
CA LYS A 128 -2.08 -18.95 -3.45
C LYS A 128 -1.96 -20.47 -3.53
N ASN A 129 -3.10 -21.16 -3.40
CA ASN A 129 -3.25 -22.62 -3.49
C ASN A 129 -2.47 -23.42 -2.42
N VAL A 130 -2.13 -22.79 -1.30
CA VAL A 130 -1.48 -23.44 -0.15
C VAL A 130 -2.49 -23.51 0.99
N THR A 131 -2.57 -24.66 1.68
CA THR A 131 -3.45 -24.77 2.84
C THR A 131 -2.88 -23.99 4.03
N LEU A 132 -3.78 -23.50 4.89
CA LEU A 132 -3.40 -22.70 6.06
C LEU A 132 -2.51 -23.50 7.02
N GLU A 133 -2.77 -24.81 7.15
CA GLU A 133 -1.99 -25.72 7.98
C GLU A 133 -0.57 -25.91 7.47
N HIS A 134 -0.36 -25.86 6.15
CA HIS A 134 0.98 -25.95 5.56
C HIS A 134 1.79 -24.67 5.80
N ILE A 135 1.15 -23.51 5.65
CA ILE A 135 1.73 -22.20 5.97
C ILE A 135 2.12 -22.15 7.44
N GLU A 136 1.22 -22.56 8.34
CA GLU A 136 1.47 -22.58 9.79
C GLU A 136 2.61 -23.55 10.13
N ARG A 137 2.66 -24.74 9.54
CA ARG A 137 3.75 -25.70 9.80
C ARG A 137 5.12 -25.13 9.44
N LYS A 138 5.24 -24.49 8.27
CA LYS A 138 6.51 -23.86 7.85
C LYS A 138 6.87 -22.67 8.74
N LEU A 139 5.88 -21.86 9.13
CA LEU A 139 6.09 -20.74 10.04
C LEU A 139 6.60 -21.21 11.41
N MET A 140 5.98 -22.26 11.96
CA MET A 140 6.39 -22.87 13.24
C MET A 140 7.75 -23.60 13.15
N ALA A 141 8.16 -24.04 11.96
CA ALA A 141 9.49 -24.59 11.71
C ALA A 141 10.59 -23.51 11.61
N GLY A 142 10.23 -22.22 11.72
CA GLY A 142 11.18 -21.11 11.65
C GLY A 142 11.60 -20.73 10.23
N GLU A 143 10.87 -21.18 9.21
CA GLU A 143 11.16 -20.77 7.83
C GLU A 143 10.91 -19.26 7.63
N LYS A 144 11.73 -18.64 6.79
CA LYS A 144 11.58 -17.23 6.43
C LYS A 144 10.19 -16.99 5.82
N LEU A 145 9.52 -15.89 6.19
CA LEU A 145 8.21 -15.48 5.68
C LEU A 145 8.11 -15.46 4.15
N ARG A 146 9.19 -15.26 3.41
CA ARG A 146 9.15 -15.30 1.95
C ARG A 146 9.05 -16.72 1.37
N ASN A 147 9.38 -17.75 2.16
CA ASN A 147 9.48 -19.16 1.76
C ASN A 147 8.32 -20.03 2.28
N ILE A 148 7.44 -19.48 3.15
CA ILE A 148 6.30 -20.23 3.70
C ILE A 148 5.22 -20.52 2.65
N GLY A 149 5.19 -19.72 1.58
CA GLY A 149 4.32 -19.92 0.43
C GLY A 149 4.88 -20.90 -0.61
N VAL A 150 4.36 -20.77 -1.84
CA VAL A 150 4.90 -21.39 -3.08
C VAL A 150 5.98 -20.51 -3.70
#